data_AF-A0AAV0IPV8-F1
#
_entry.id   AF-A0AAV0IPV8-F1
#
_cell.length_a   1.000
_cell.length_b   1.000
_cell.length_c   1.000
_cell.angle_alpha   90.00
_cell.angle_beta   90.00
_cell.angle_gamma   90.00
#
_symmetry.space_group_name_H-M   'P 1'
#
loop_
_entity.id
_entity.type
_entity.pdbx_description
1 polymer ?
#
loop_
_entity_poly.entity_id
_entity_poly.type
_entity_poly.pdbx_seq_one_letter_code
_entity_poly.pdbx_strand_id
1 'polypeptide(L)'
;MKQYDVSQREAAKAVDGFIEEDWMIMNEELLDPPPNVPVQLLMVLLRFAKNMDTLYKDYDGYTHSGTNTKDMITALIVTPMVI
;
A
#
# COMPACT_ATOMS: atom_id res chain seq x y z
N MET A 1 -8.22 9.79 16.63
CA MET A 1 -9.29 9.87 17.65
C MET A 1 -8.74 10.42 18.96
N LYS A 2 -8.19 9.60 19.88
CA LYS A 2 -7.82 10.03 21.25
C LYS A 2 -6.96 11.29 21.36
N GLN A 3 -5.95 11.45 20.51
CA GLN A 3 -5.04 12.60 20.56
C GLN A 3 -5.72 13.94 20.25
N TYR A 4 -6.75 13.92 19.40
CA TYR A 4 -7.40 15.13 18.89
C TYR A 4 -8.89 15.20 19.28
N ASP A 5 -9.37 14.25 20.09
CA ASP A 5 -10.77 14.07 20.49
C ASP A 5 -11.78 14.12 19.33
N VAL A 6 -11.44 13.46 18.22
CA VAL A 6 -12.26 13.41 17.00
C VAL A 6 -12.92 12.04 16.80
N SER A 7 -13.99 12.01 15.99
CA SER A 7 -14.67 10.77 15.61
C SER A 7 -13.77 9.83 14.79
N GLN A 8 -14.17 8.56 14.68
CA GLN A 8 -13.46 7.58 13.86
C GLN A 8 -13.39 8.00 12.40
N ARG A 9 -14.49 8.55 11.85
CA ARG A 9 -14.56 9.00 10.46
C ARG A 9 -13.62 10.16 10.19
N GLU A 10 -13.55 11.14 11.08
CA GLU A 10 -12.64 12.27 10.94
C GLU A 10 -11.18 11.83 11.06
N ALA A 11 -10.89 10.91 11.98
CA ALA A 11 -9.55 10.34 12.11
C ALA A 11 -9.15 9.55 10.86
N ALA A 12 -10.04 8.72 10.30
CA ALA A 12 -9.79 7.97 9.07
C ALA A 12 -9.49 8.91 7.90
N LYS A 13 -10.33 9.94 7.70
CA LYS A 13 -10.12 10.93 6.65
C LYS A 13 -8.78 11.67 6.79
N ALA A 14 -8.36 11.99 8.01
CA ALA A 14 -7.06 12.62 8.25
C ALA A 14 -5.90 11.67 7.90
N VAL A 15 -6.02 10.38 8.24
CA VAL A 15 -5.03 9.36 7.86
C VAL A 15 -4.97 9.17 6.35
N ASP A 16 -6.12 9.16 5.66
CA ASP A 16 -6.16 9.09 4.20
C ASP A 16 -5.39 10.26 3.56
N GLY A 17 -5.52 11.47 4.12
CA GLY A 17 -4.75 12.64 3.68
C GLY A 17 -3.24 12.48 3.85
N PHE A 18 -2.78 11.90 4.96
CA PHE A 18 -1.35 11.60 5.14
C PHE A 18 -0.86 10.54 4.16
N ILE A 19 -1.66 9.52 3.88
CA ILE A 19 -1.33 8.49 2.89
C ILE A 19 -1.21 9.10 1.49
N GLU A 20 -2.11 10.00 1.10
CA GLU A 20 -2.04 10.73 -0.18
C GLU A 20 -0.76 11.57 -0.28
N GLU A 21 -0.41 12.31 0.78
CA GLU A 21 0.84 13.09 0.85
C GLU A 21 2.08 12.19 0.74
N ASP A 22 2.12 11.07 1.47
CA ASP A 22 3.22 10.11 1.41
C ASP A 22 3.38 9.48 0.01
N TRP A 23 2.26 9.22 -0.69
CA TRP A 23 2.30 8.79 -2.09
C TRP A 23 2.90 9.85 -3.01
N MET A 24 2.59 11.13 -2.81
CA MET A 24 3.17 12.23 -3.58
C MET A 24 4.68 12.32 -3.37
N ILE A 25 5.14 12.24 -2.13
CA ILE A 25 6.58 12.27 -1.79
C ILE A 25 7.30 11.08 -2.44
N MET A 26 6.76 9.85 -2.30
CA MET A 26 7.36 8.68 -2.95
C MET A 26 7.44 8.82 -4.47
N ASN A 27 6.45 9.43 -5.11
CA ASN A 27 6.47 9.66 -6.55
C ASN A 27 7.56 10.66 -6.96
N GLU A 28 7.75 11.74 -6.19
CA GLU A 28 8.81 12.73 -6.42
C GLU A 28 10.20 12.09 -6.31
N GLU A 29 10.44 11.34 -5.24
CA GLU A 29 11.71 10.62 -4.99
C GLU A 29 12.01 9.55 -6.06
N LEU A 30 10.99 9.01 -6.72
CA LEU A 30 11.18 8.09 -7.85
C LEU A 30 11.45 8.80 -9.17
N LEU A 31 10.96 10.04 -9.32
CA LEU A 31 11.16 10.86 -10.52
C LEU A 31 12.54 11.55 -10.53
N ASP A 32 12.99 12.03 -9.37
CA ASP A 32 14.33 12.60 -9.17
C ASP A 32 15.04 11.89 -7.99
N PRO A 33 15.60 10.69 -8.23
CA PRO A 33 16.20 9.90 -7.16
C PRO A 33 17.37 10.59 -6.47
N PRO A 34 17.49 10.50 -5.13
CA PRO A 34 18.63 11.03 -4.42
C PRO A 34 19.95 10.44 -4.94
N PRO A 35 21.01 11.24 -5.11
CA PRO A 35 22.24 10.83 -5.79
C PRO A 35 22.98 9.67 -5.12
N ASN A 36 22.72 9.43 -3.83
CA ASN A 36 23.36 8.39 -3.03
C ASN A 36 22.44 7.19 -2.75
N VAL A 37 21.26 7.14 -3.36
CA VAL A 37 20.28 6.08 -3.15
C VAL A 37 20.13 5.27 -4.44
N PRO A 38 20.41 3.96 -4.42
CA PRO A 38 20.17 3.11 -5.58
C PRO A 38 18.67 3.08 -5.91
N VAL A 39 18.32 3.34 -7.17
CA VAL A 39 16.92 3.29 -7.67
C VAL A 39 16.27 1.93 -7.37
N GLN A 40 17.05 0.84 -7.37
CA GLN A 40 16.56 -0.49 -7.04
C GLN A 40 16.02 -0.56 -5.61
N LEU A 41 16.61 0.17 -4.66
CA LEU A 41 16.13 0.25 -3.28
C LEU A 41 14.79 0.99 -3.23
N LEU A 42 14.67 2.12 -3.93
CA LEU A 42 13.40 2.86 -4.05
C LEU A 42 12.29 1.98 -4.65
N MET A 43 12.61 1.18 -5.67
CA MET A 43 11.68 0.23 -6.27
C MET A 43 11.23 -0.88 -5.30
N VAL A 44 12.08 -1.33 -4.38
CA VAL A 44 11.69 -2.27 -3.32
C VAL A 44 10.71 -1.61 -2.36
N LEU A 45 10.98 -0.38 -1.93
CA LEU A 45 10.09 0.38 -1.05
C LEU A 45 8.72 0.65 -1.72
N LEU A 46 8.73 1.02 -3.00
CA LEU A 46 7.50 1.20 -3.77
C LEU A 46 6.67 -0.09 -3.84
N ARG A 47 7.31 -1.24 -4.08
CA ARG A 47 6.61 -2.54 -4.10
C ARG A 47 6.01 -2.88 -2.74
N PHE A 48 6.71 -2.55 -1.66
CA PHE A 48 6.21 -2.73 -0.30
C PHE A 48 4.98 -1.85 -0.03
N ALA A 49 5.05 -0.56 -0.35
CA ALA A 49 3.91 0.35 -0.19
C ALA A 49 2.69 -0.13 -0.99
N LYS A 50 2.89 -0.53 -2.26
CA LYS A 50 1.83 -1.11 -3.10
C LYS A 50 1.24 -2.40 -2.53
N ASN A 51 2.07 -3.24 -1.92
CA ASN A 51 1.61 -4.47 -1.28
C ASN A 51 0.71 -4.16 -0.07
N MET A 52 1.09 -3.19 0.76
CA MET A 52 0.26 -2.77 1.90
C MET A 52 -1.07 -2.16 1.45
N ASP A 53 -1.05 -1.27 0.46
CA ASP A 53 -2.26 -0.71 -0.14
C ASP A 53 -3.18 -1.82 -0.67
N THR A 54 -2.62 -2.80 -1.39
CA THR A 54 -3.38 -3.94 -1.92
C THR A 54 -4.01 -4.80 -0.83
N LEU A 55 -3.25 -5.12 0.23
CA LEU A 55 -3.71 -6.01 1.30
C LEU A 55 -4.79 -5.38 2.18
N TYR A 56 -4.80 -4.06 2.33
CA TYR A 56 -5.70 -3.36 3.26
C TYR A 56 -6.74 -2.46 2.58
N LYS A 57 -6.84 -2.52 1.25
CA LYS A 57 -7.74 -1.66 0.46
C LYS A 57 -9.20 -1.70 0.91
N ASP A 58 -9.74 -2.90 1.08
CA ASP A 58 -11.16 -3.12 1.37
C ASP A 58 -11.40 -3.75 2.76
N TYR A 59 -10.44 -4.54 3.23
CA TYR A 59 -10.52 -5.32 4.48
C TYR A 59 -9.11 -5.75 4.90
N ASP A 60 -9.00 -6.39 6.07
CA ASP A 60 -7.74 -7.01 6.50
C ASP A 60 -7.40 -8.25 5.65
N GLY A 61 -6.69 -8.03 4.54
CA GLY A 61 -6.27 -9.09 3.65
C GLY A 61 -5.11 -9.95 4.17
N TYR A 62 -4.49 -9.60 5.30
CA TYR A 62 -3.31 -10.29 5.82
C TYR A 62 -3.66 -11.32 6.89
N THR A 63 -4.45 -10.93 7.89
CA THR A 63 -4.83 -11.84 8.99
C THR A 63 -6.18 -12.51 8.76
N HIS A 64 -7.08 -11.89 7.99
CA HIS A 64 -8.39 -12.47 7.71
C HIS A 64 -8.36 -13.28 6.41
N SER A 65 -8.23 -14.60 6.56
CA SER A 65 -8.11 -15.51 5.40
C SER A 65 -9.40 -15.70 4.58
N GLY A 66 -10.52 -15.10 4.99
CA GLY A 66 -11.80 -15.11 4.25
C GLY A 66 -11.90 -14.04 3.17
N THR A 67 -10.84 -13.28 2.96
CA THR A 67 -10.75 -12.17 2.01
C THR A 67 -10.24 -12.59 0.64
N ASN A 68 -10.29 -11.69 -0.36
CA ASN A 68 -9.87 -12.00 -1.72
C ASN A 68 -8.35 -12.15 -1.87
N THR A 69 -7.54 -11.96 -0.83
CA THR A 69 -6.08 -12.19 -0.91
C THR A 69 -5.75 -13.60 -1.40
N LYS A 70 -6.54 -14.61 -1.00
CA LYS A 70 -6.38 -15.99 -1.50
C LYS A 70 -6.65 -16.10 -2.99
N ASP A 71 -7.66 -15.40 -3.49
CA ASP A 71 -8.01 -15.40 -4.90
C ASP A 71 -6.91 -14.72 -5.73
N MET A 72 -6.36 -13.61 -5.22
CA MET A 72 -5.23 -12.92 -5.85
C MET A 72 -3.98 -13.81 -5.91
N ILE A 73 -3.64 -14.50 -4.81
CA ILE A 73 -2.51 -15.45 -4.77
C ILE A 73 -2.76 -16.60 -5.74
N THR A 74 -3.98 -17.14 -5.77
CA THR A 74 -4.35 -18.23 -6.66
C THR A 74 -4.19 -17.81 -8.12
N ALA A 75 -4.71 -16.64 -8.50
CA ALA A 75 -4.58 -16.11 -9.85
C ALA A 75 -3.12 -15.83 -10.27
N LEU A 76 -2.28 -15.38 -9.34
CA LEU A 76 -0.91 -14.98 -9.65
C LEU A 76 0.10 -16.15 -9.66
N ILE A 77 -0.05 -17.12 -8.76
CA ILE A 77 0.99 -18.12 -8.48
C ILE A 77 0.51 -19.56 -8.74
N VAL A 78 -0.80 -19.81 -8.66
CA VAL A 78 -1.36 -21.17 -8.77
C VAL A 78 -1.90 -21.44 -10.16
N THR A 79 -2.70 -20.51 -10.69
CA THR A 79 -3.40 -20.69 -11.95
C THR A 79 -2.53 -20.21 -13.12
N PRO A 80 -2.10 -21.10 -14.03
CA PRO A 80 -1.35 -20.69 -15.21
C PRO A 80 -2.25 -19.91 -16.17
N MET A 81 -1.67 -18.98 -16.92
CA MET A 81 -2.37 -18.37 -18.05
C MET A 81 -2.50 -19.39 -19.17
N VAL A 82 -3.73 -19.60 -19.64
CA VAL A 82 -3.99 -20.41 -20.84
C VAL A 82 -3.64 -19.54 -22.05
N ILE A 83 -2.73 -20.02 -22.89
CA ILE A 83 -2.26 -19.37 -24.13
C ILE A 83 -2.97 -19.98 -25.32
#